data_AF-K1WY89-F1
#
_entry.id   AF-K1WY89-F1
#
_cell.length_a   1.000
_cell.length_b   1.000
_cell.length_c   1.000
_cell.angle_alpha   90.00
_cell.angle_beta   90.00
_cell.angle_gamma   90.00
#
_symmetry.space_group_name_H-M   'P 1'
#
loop_
_entity.id
_entity.type
_entity.pdbx_description
1 polymer ?
#
loop_
_entity_poly.entity_id
_entity_poly.type
_entity_poly.pdbx_seq_one_letter_code
_entity_poly.pdbx_strand_id
1 'polypeptide(L)'
;MDITKLKRAPEKIHECLVELPDGRLITKKQLKIYIPVRFEERLLASIGIETQITGIYAIVLDDTYYGVSIVNAMMRIEPTSTIKVEIEGTGYYEFTFDPGSTVVANINLVKNDTLVYRIYDEIIAKGRVPWYLGYQELGKLFDSAKDHADANVGQNHEVTELLISLISRDPNDRHKYYRQSVNTLDDIKKTHPAYIPLRNVTYMATNTTNKLAGSYFGEGLVSALVSPSSRTEKIEDLLRK
;
A
#
# COMPACT_ATOMS: atom_id res chain seq x y z
N MET A 1 -4.66 -9.27 17.24
CA MET A 1 -4.86 -7.87 17.66
C MET A 1 -6.21 -7.39 17.13
N ASP A 2 -6.99 -6.64 17.91
CA ASP A 2 -8.28 -6.09 17.48
C ASP A 2 -8.10 -4.63 17.04
N ILE A 3 -7.95 -4.40 15.74
CA ILE A 3 -7.68 -3.08 15.17
C ILE A 3 -8.88 -2.13 15.26
N THR A 4 -10.09 -2.64 15.48
CA THR A 4 -11.32 -1.84 15.56
C THR A 4 -11.37 -0.94 16.80
N LYS A 5 -10.56 -1.27 17.82
CA LYS A 5 -10.44 -0.51 19.07
C LYS A 5 -9.39 0.60 19.00
N LEU A 6 -8.56 0.60 17.96
CA LEU A 6 -7.49 1.57 17.82
C LEU A 6 -8.02 2.95 17.43
N LYS A 7 -7.48 3.97 18.07
CA LYS A 7 -7.77 5.38 17.80
C LYS A 7 -6.58 6.02 17.11
N ARG A 8 -6.81 6.63 15.96
CA ARG A 8 -5.75 7.32 15.24
C ARG A 8 -5.38 8.61 15.98
N ALA A 9 -4.14 8.69 16.45
CA ALA A 9 -3.63 9.77 17.29
C ALA A 9 -2.11 9.95 17.05
N PRO A 10 -1.69 10.42 15.86
CA PRO A 10 -0.27 10.56 15.50
C PRO A 10 0.51 11.46 16.48
N GLU A 11 -0.13 12.47 17.06
CA GLU A 11 0.45 13.36 18.06
C GLU A 11 0.99 12.60 19.28
N LYS A 12 0.23 11.59 19.76
CA LYS A 12 0.65 10.76 20.91
C LYS A 12 1.84 9.88 20.59
N ILE A 13 1.95 9.45 19.33
CA ILE A 13 3.12 8.68 18.86
C ILE A 13 4.35 9.59 18.84
N HIS A 14 4.23 10.79 18.27
CA HIS A 14 5.34 11.74 18.20
C HIS A 14 5.84 12.16 19.59
N GLU A 15 4.95 12.35 20.57
CA GLU A 15 5.34 12.66 21.96
C GLU A 15 6.23 11.58 22.60
N CYS A 16 6.05 10.32 22.19
CA CYS A 16 6.77 9.18 22.71
C CYS A 16 8.12 8.96 22.02
N LEU A 17 8.32 9.49 20.82
CA LEU A 17 9.56 9.31 20.06
C LEU A 17 10.52 10.47 20.34
N VAL A 18 11.81 10.16 20.44
CA VAL A 18 12.87 11.16 20.64
C VAL A 18 14.00 10.89 19.68
N GLU A 19 14.36 11.91 18.92
CA GLU A 19 15.58 11.92 18.13
C GLU A 19 16.76 12.28 19.04
N LEU A 20 17.81 11.45 19.01
CA LEU A 20 19.06 11.69 19.70
C LEU A 20 20.05 12.44 18.79
N PRO A 21 21.07 13.14 19.34
CA PRO A 21 22.05 13.87 18.54
C PRO A 21 22.86 13.02 17.55
N ASP A 22 22.88 11.70 17.74
CA ASP A 22 23.54 10.72 16.87
C ASP A 22 22.65 10.24 15.71
N GLY A 23 21.42 10.78 15.58
CA GLY A 23 20.47 10.44 14.53
C GLY A 23 19.65 9.18 14.82
N ARG A 24 19.76 8.57 16.00
CA ARG A 24 18.86 7.49 16.42
C ARG A 24 17.51 8.03 16.85
N LEU A 25 16.46 7.26 16.56
CA LEU A 25 15.12 7.48 17.08
C LEU A 25 14.84 6.47 18.19
N ILE A 26 14.63 6.94 19.42
CA ILE A 26 14.28 6.09 20.57
C ILE A 26 12.83 6.30 20.99
N THR A 27 12.29 5.40 21.80
CA THR A 27 10.96 5.55 22.40
C THR A 27 10.99 5.73 23.92
N LYS A 28 10.12 6.58 24.46
CA LYS A 28 9.90 6.75 25.91
C LYS A 28 8.91 5.73 26.49
N LYS A 29 8.12 5.09 25.64
CA LYS A 29 7.07 4.14 26.02
C LYS A 29 7.17 2.88 25.18
N GLN A 30 6.49 1.83 25.62
CA GLN A 30 6.42 0.62 24.80
C GLN A 30 5.64 0.93 23.51
N LEU A 31 6.21 0.57 22.35
CA LEU A 31 5.59 0.77 21.04
C LEU A 31 5.63 -0.54 20.26
N LYS A 32 4.69 -0.68 19.32
CA LYS A 32 4.66 -1.80 18.37
C LYS A 32 4.59 -1.28 16.94
N ILE A 33 5.40 -1.82 16.04
CA ILE A 33 5.32 -1.55 14.59
C ILE A 33 4.72 -2.75 13.88
N TYR A 34 3.82 -2.49 12.93
CA TYR A 34 3.16 -3.51 12.11
C TYR A 34 3.41 -3.32 10.62
N ILE A 35 3.89 -4.37 9.97
CA ILE A 35 3.93 -4.49 8.50
C ILE A 35 3.35 -5.83 8.04
N PRO A 36 2.75 -5.91 6.85
CA PRO A 36 2.35 -7.19 6.29
C PRO A 36 3.54 -8.15 6.11
N VAL A 37 3.36 -9.44 6.41
CA VAL A 37 4.42 -10.46 6.20
C VAL A 37 4.90 -10.48 4.74
N ARG A 38 3.98 -10.30 3.79
CA ARG A 38 4.27 -10.22 2.35
C ARG A 38 5.24 -9.11 1.95
N PHE A 39 5.49 -8.11 2.81
CA PHE A 39 6.50 -7.08 2.51
C PHE A 39 7.90 -7.70 2.38
N GLU A 40 8.20 -8.75 3.14
CA GLU A 40 9.47 -9.47 3.03
C GLU A 40 9.63 -10.12 1.65
N GLU A 41 8.62 -10.87 1.19
CA GLU A 41 8.60 -11.50 -0.15
C GLU A 41 8.68 -10.50 -1.31
N ARG A 42 8.31 -9.24 -1.05
CA ARG A 42 8.28 -8.16 -2.03
C ARG A 42 9.48 -7.23 -1.93
N LEU A 43 10.47 -7.59 -1.12
CA LEU A 43 11.67 -6.80 -0.89
C LEU A 43 11.34 -5.37 -0.42
N LEU A 44 10.24 -5.25 0.34
CA LEU A 44 9.81 -4.09 1.11
C LEU A 44 10.19 -4.25 2.60
N ALA A 45 10.69 -5.42 2.99
CA ALA A 45 11.30 -5.68 4.28
C ALA A 45 12.39 -6.74 4.13
N SER A 46 13.34 -6.75 5.07
CA SER A 46 14.34 -7.80 5.26
C SER A 46 14.41 -8.08 6.75
N ILE A 47 14.07 -9.31 7.15
CA ILE A 47 14.02 -9.73 8.55
C ILE A 47 15.14 -10.74 8.78
N GLY A 48 15.98 -10.52 9.79
CA GLY A 48 17.15 -11.37 10.04
C GLY A 48 18.04 -10.80 11.13
N ILE A 49 19.36 -10.90 10.94
CA ILE A 49 20.36 -10.31 11.85
C ILE A 49 20.17 -8.80 11.94
N GLU A 50 19.94 -8.15 10.80
CA GLU A 50 19.49 -6.77 10.73
C GLU A 50 18.07 -6.73 10.19
N THR A 51 17.20 -5.97 10.86
CA THR A 51 15.82 -5.78 10.41
C THR A 51 15.70 -4.44 9.70
N GLN A 52 15.34 -4.50 8.42
CA GLN A 52 15.05 -3.31 7.61
C GLN A 52 13.62 -3.38 7.09
N ILE A 53 12.87 -2.30 7.23
CA ILE A 53 11.48 -2.21 6.77
C ILE A 53 11.30 -0.95 5.93
N THR A 54 10.44 -1.00 4.92
CA THR A 54 9.99 0.23 4.26
C THR A 54 9.32 1.13 5.30
N GLY A 55 9.54 2.44 5.21
CA GLY A 55 8.92 3.45 6.07
C GLY A 55 7.39 3.59 5.93
N ILE A 56 6.71 2.54 5.45
CA ILE A 56 5.26 2.42 5.34
C ILE A 56 4.82 1.37 6.37
N TYR A 57 4.36 1.83 7.52
CA TYR A 57 3.97 0.95 8.64
C TYR A 57 2.99 1.64 9.59
N ALA A 58 2.22 0.84 10.33
CA ALA A 58 1.52 1.33 11.51
C ALA A 58 2.43 1.28 12.72
N ILE A 59 2.31 2.28 13.60
CA ILE A 59 2.94 2.30 14.91
C ILE A 59 1.88 2.47 15.99
N VAL A 60 1.89 1.60 16.98
CA VAL A 60 0.84 1.47 17.99
C VAL A 60 1.43 1.70 19.38
N LEU A 61 0.71 2.51 20.16
CA LEU A 61 1.02 2.86 21.54
C LEU A 61 -0.09 2.35 22.46
N ASP A 62 0.30 1.69 23.55
CA ASP A 62 -0.59 1.20 24.62
C ASP A 62 -1.79 0.36 24.11
N ASP A 63 -1.62 -0.34 22.96
CA ASP A 63 -2.67 -1.08 22.24
C ASP A 63 -3.97 -0.28 22.01
N THR A 64 -3.89 1.05 22.05
CA THR A 64 -5.04 1.96 22.04
C THR A 64 -4.90 3.02 20.96
N TYR A 65 -3.70 3.60 20.82
CA TYR A 65 -3.44 4.69 19.88
C TYR A 65 -2.57 4.19 18.75
N TYR A 66 -2.81 4.69 17.53
CA TYR A 66 -1.93 4.40 16.42
C TYR A 66 -1.63 5.63 15.56
N GLY A 67 -0.47 5.58 14.92
CA GLY A 67 -0.04 6.46 13.85
C GLY A 67 0.39 5.64 12.64
N VAL A 68 0.66 6.33 11.53
CA VAL A 68 1.07 5.72 10.27
C VAL A 68 2.29 6.48 9.76
N SER A 69 3.37 5.75 9.48
CA SER A 69 4.50 6.29 8.74
C SER A 69 4.28 6.03 7.26
N ILE A 70 4.59 7.02 6.42
CA ILE A 70 4.56 6.93 4.96
C ILE A 70 5.81 7.61 4.42
N VAL A 71 6.91 6.87 4.45
CA VAL A 71 8.22 7.31 3.95
C VAL A 71 8.72 6.30 2.92
N ASN A 72 9.11 6.79 1.74
CA ASN A 72 9.58 6.01 0.61
C ASN A 72 11.08 5.68 0.73
N ALA A 73 11.49 5.14 1.88
CA ALA A 73 12.85 4.66 2.13
C ALA A 73 12.83 3.43 3.04
N MET A 74 13.95 2.67 3.02
CA MET A 74 14.18 1.59 3.98
C MET A 74 14.71 2.17 5.29
N MET A 75 14.14 1.72 6.40
CA MET A 75 14.50 2.08 7.77
C MET A 75 15.05 0.85 8.48
N ARG A 76 16.24 0.98 9.08
CA ARG A 76 16.78 -0.05 9.96
C ARG A 76 16.17 0.11 11.35
N ILE A 77 15.47 -0.92 11.81
CA ILE A 77 14.80 -0.96 13.11
C ILE A 77 15.48 -1.97 14.04
N GLU A 78 15.38 -1.75 15.35
CA GLU A 78 16.01 -2.60 16.37
C GLU A 78 14.96 -3.08 17.41
N PRO A 79 14.02 -3.94 17.00
CA PRO A 79 12.97 -4.40 17.90
C PRO A 79 13.52 -5.32 19.00
N THR A 80 12.98 -5.20 20.22
CA THR A 80 13.23 -6.16 21.30
C THR A 80 12.68 -7.54 20.96
N SER A 81 11.51 -7.59 20.30
CA SER A 81 10.85 -8.83 19.92
C SER A 81 10.15 -8.71 18.58
N THR A 82 10.18 -9.79 17.80
CA THR A 82 9.49 -9.91 16.52
C THR A 82 8.62 -11.15 16.54
N ILE A 83 7.32 -10.99 16.32
CA ILE A 83 6.37 -12.11 16.20
C ILE A 83 5.52 -11.95 14.94
N LYS A 84 4.91 -13.05 14.50
CA LYS A 84 3.88 -13.04 13.45
C LYS A 84 2.50 -13.07 14.10
N VAL A 85 1.62 -12.18 13.68
CA VAL A 85 0.23 -12.11 14.13
C VAL A 85 -0.71 -12.11 12.93
N GLU A 86 -1.93 -12.60 13.13
CA GLU A 86 -2.98 -12.52 12.13
C GLU A 86 -3.93 -11.36 12.47
N ILE A 87 -4.22 -10.52 11.48
CA ILE A 87 -5.14 -9.39 11.57
C ILE A 87 -6.06 -9.48 10.36
N GLU A 88 -7.36 -9.72 10.59
CA GLU A 88 -8.39 -9.85 9.54
C GLU A 88 -8.00 -10.85 8.43
N GLY A 89 -7.48 -12.03 8.80
CA GLY A 89 -7.07 -13.07 7.84
C GLY A 89 -5.74 -12.79 7.12
N THR A 90 -5.05 -11.70 7.46
CA THR A 90 -3.77 -11.32 6.86
C THR A 90 -2.65 -11.41 7.91
N GLY A 91 -1.54 -12.06 7.55
CA GLY A 91 -0.35 -12.10 8.40
C GLY A 91 0.41 -10.77 8.44
N TYR A 92 0.75 -10.33 9.64
CA TYR A 92 1.60 -9.17 9.93
C TYR A 92 2.79 -9.58 10.80
N TYR A 93 3.93 -8.92 10.58
CA TYR A 93 4.98 -8.85 11.58
C TYR A 93 4.60 -7.79 12.62
N GLU A 94 4.73 -8.15 13.89
CA GLU A 94 4.65 -7.24 15.04
C GLU A 94 6.06 -7.11 15.63
N PHE A 95 6.58 -5.90 15.60
CA PHE A 95 7.88 -5.52 16.17
C PHE A 95 7.65 -4.75 17.46
N THR A 96 8.06 -5.29 18.60
CA THR A 96 7.91 -4.64 19.91
C THR A 96 9.18 -3.90 20.30
N PHE A 97 9.01 -2.69 20.84
CA PHE A 97 10.08 -1.81 21.33
C PHE A 97 9.77 -1.41 22.76
N ASP A 98 10.71 -1.66 23.68
CA ASP A 98 10.57 -1.29 25.09
C ASP A 98 10.94 0.18 25.34
N PRO A 99 10.48 0.79 26.45
CA PRO A 99 10.93 2.12 26.84
C PRO A 99 12.46 2.22 26.89
N GLY A 100 13.00 3.25 26.23
CA GLY A 100 14.44 3.52 26.09
C GLY A 100 15.12 2.80 24.94
N SER A 101 14.46 1.87 24.25
CA SER A 101 15.03 1.15 23.10
C SER A 101 15.10 2.01 21.83
N THR A 102 16.03 1.64 20.94
CA THR A 102 16.14 2.23 19.60
C THR A 102 15.01 1.72 18.71
N VAL A 103 14.18 2.62 18.19
CA VAL A 103 13.16 2.30 17.19
C VAL A 103 13.75 2.31 15.79
N VAL A 104 14.48 3.37 15.45
CA VAL A 104 15.17 3.53 14.15
C VAL A 104 16.64 3.82 14.42
N ALA A 105 17.53 2.99 13.86
CA ALA A 105 18.97 3.06 14.10
C ALA A 105 19.64 4.30 13.50
N ASN A 106 19.07 4.88 12.44
CA ASN A 106 19.52 6.13 11.86
C ASN A 106 18.40 6.75 11.01
N ILE A 107 18.08 8.02 11.24
CA ILE A 107 17.11 8.77 10.43
C ILE A 107 17.68 9.27 9.09
N ASN A 108 18.99 9.18 8.89
CA ASN A 108 19.63 9.49 7.61
C ASN A 108 19.46 8.30 6.67
N LEU A 109 18.39 8.35 5.87
CA LEU A 109 17.98 7.23 5.02
C LEU A 109 18.72 7.25 3.67
N VAL A 110 19.07 6.05 3.18
CA VAL A 110 19.71 5.87 1.88
C VAL A 110 18.67 5.90 0.77
N LYS A 111 18.94 6.68 -0.29
CA LYS A 111 18.06 6.74 -1.45
C LYS A 111 18.07 5.44 -2.23
N ASN A 112 16.88 4.96 -2.60
CA ASN A 112 16.71 3.77 -3.43
C ASN A 112 15.51 3.96 -4.38
N ASP A 113 15.79 4.14 -5.66
CA ASP A 113 14.80 4.36 -6.72
C ASP A 113 13.92 3.12 -6.97
N THR A 114 14.49 1.91 -6.89
CA THR A 114 13.76 0.65 -7.10
C THR A 114 12.68 0.40 -6.05
N LEU A 115 12.80 1.01 -4.86
CA LEU A 115 11.83 0.86 -3.77
C LEU A 115 10.46 1.41 -4.16
N VAL A 116 10.41 2.53 -4.87
CA VAL A 116 9.15 3.19 -5.27
C VAL A 116 8.32 2.30 -6.19
N TYR A 117 8.98 1.61 -7.12
CA TYR A 117 8.31 0.64 -7.98
C TYR A 117 7.73 -0.54 -7.19
N ARG A 118 8.44 -1.05 -6.18
CA ARG A 118 7.95 -2.15 -5.33
C ARG A 118 6.74 -1.74 -4.50
N ILE A 119 6.74 -0.51 -3.98
CA ILE A 119 5.60 0.07 -3.26
C ILE A 119 4.39 0.16 -4.20
N TYR A 120 4.58 0.69 -5.41
CA TYR A 120 3.54 0.78 -6.43
C TYR A 120 2.97 -0.60 -6.80
N ASP A 121 3.84 -1.57 -7.12
CA ASP A 121 3.40 -2.90 -7.56
C ASP A 121 2.60 -3.64 -6.47
N GLU A 122 3.00 -3.53 -5.21
CA GLU A 122 2.33 -4.20 -4.11
C GLU A 122 1.02 -3.52 -3.69
N ILE A 123 1.05 -2.21 -3.43
CA ILE A 123 -0.07 -1.50 -2.82
C ILE A 123 -1.11 -1.10 -3.88
N ILE A 124 -0.67 -0.56 -5.02
CA ILE A 124 -1.57 -0.02 -6.05
C ILE A 124 -1.88 -1.07 -7.11
N ALA A 125 -0.85 -1.62 -7.78
CA ALA A 125 -1.07 -2.50 -8.93
C ALA A 125 -1.81 -3.79 -8.55
N LYS A 126 -1.46 -4.39 -7.40
CA LYS A 126 -2.14 -5.56 -6.84
C LYS A 126 -3.28 -5.22 -5.88
N GLY A 127 -3.47 -3.94 -5.52
CA GLY A 127 -4.52 -3.51 -4.60
C GLY A 127 -4.39 -4.09 -3.18
N ARG A 128 -3.19 -4.48 -2.74
CA ARG A 128 -2.96 -5.12 -1.43
C ARG A 128 -2.67 -4.05 -0.37
N VAL A 129 -3.69 -3.29 -0.05
CA VAL A 129 -3.60 -2.19 0.92
C VAL A 129 -3.60 -2.72 2.36
N PRO A 130 -2.61 -2.37 3.20
CA PRO A 130 -2.63 -2.68 4.64
C PRO A 130 -3.76 -1.95 5.38
N TRP A 131 -4.24 -2.50 6.50
CA TRP A 131 -5.38 -1.95 7.25
C TRP A 131 -5.20 -0.49 7.70
N TYR A 132 -3.95 -0.07 7.89
CA TYR A 132 -3.59 1.26 8.36
C TYR A 132 -3.48 2.32 7.26
N LEU A 133 -3.60 1.94 5.97
CA LEU A 133 -3.61 2.87 4.86
C LEU A 133 -5.06 3.13 4.40
N GLY A 134 -5.61 4.27 4.82
CA GLY A 134 -6.89 4.77 4.34
C GLY A 134 -6.79 5.50 3.00
N TYR A 135 -7.94 5.98 2.53
CA TYR A 135 -8.04 6.67 1.24
C TYR A 135 -7.15 7.92 1.18
N GLN A 136 -7.05 8.68 2.28
CA GLN A 136 -6.22 9.89 2.36
C GLN A 136 -4.72 9.57 2.45
N GLU A 137 -4.35 8.51 3.18
CA GLU A 137 -2.96 8.06 3.30
C GLU A 137 -2.42 7.61 1.95
N LEU A 138 -3.24 6.87 1.21
CA LEU A 138 -2.88 6.40 -0.11
C LEU A 138 -2.67 7.54 -1.12
N GLY A 139 -3.44 8.63 -1.02
CA GLY A 139 -3.21 9.82 -1.84
C GLY A 139 -1.82 10.43 -1.64
N LYS A 140 -1.25 10.26 -0.45
CA LYS A 140 0.08 10.78 -0.05
C LYS A 140 1.20 9.74 -0.14
N LEU A 141 0.93 8.56 -0.71
CA LEU A 141 1.82 7.40 -0.66
C LEU A 141 3.22 7.67 -1.23
N PHE A 142 3.34 8.61 -2.17
CA PHE A 142 4.58 8.94 -2.86
C PHE A 142 5.08 10.37 -2.60
N ASP A 143 4.48 11.13 -1.69
CA ASP A 143 4.86 12.52 -1.43
C ASP A 143 6.37 12.64 -1.10
N SER A 144 6.91 11.64 -0.41
CA SER A 144 8.32 11.62 0.01
C SER A 144 9.28 10.98 -1.02
N ALA A 145 8.78 10.50 -2.16
CA ALA A 145 9.53 9.71 -3.13
C ALA A 145 10.66 10.50 -3.81
N LYS A 146 10.47 11.81 -4.01
CA LYS A 146 11.53 12.65 -4.59
C LYS A 146 12.72 12.79 -3.64
N ASP A 147 12.44 13.03 -2.37
CA ASP A 147 13.48 13.24 -1.37
C ASP A 147 14.20 11.94 -1.01
N HIS A 148 13.43 10.86 -0.85
CA HIS A 148 13.92 9.58 -0.31
C HIS A 148 14.28 8.53 -1.36
N ALA A 149 13.91 8.74 -2.63
CA ALA A 149 14.17 7.77 -3.70
C ALA A 149 14.56 8.42 -5.05
N ASP A 150 14.66 9.75 -5.10
CA ASP A 150 14.89 10.54 -6.33
C ASP A 150 13.90 10.24 -7.47
N ALA A 151 12.74 9.67 -7.13
CA ALA A 151 11.72 9.27 -8.09
C ALA A 151 10.70 10.40 -8.28
N ASN A 152 10.36 10.69 -9.54
CA ASN A 152 9.41 11.76 -9.86
C ASN A 152 7.93 11.34 -9.72
N VAL A 153 7.63 10.08 -9.35
CA VAL A 153 6.25 9.54 -9.32
C VAL A 153 5.33 10.27 -8.32
N GLY A 154 5.92 10.93 -7.31
CA GLY A 154 5.20 11.73 -6.32
C GLY A 154 5.19 13.24 -6.58
N GLN A 155 5.80 13.72 -7.67
CA GLN A 155 5.82 15.16 -7.98
C GLN A 155 4.48 15.70 -8.47
N ASN A 156 3.59 14.81 -8.94
CA ASN A 156 2.25 15.15 -9.34
C ASN A 156 1.27 14.40 -8.43
N HIS A 157 0.87 15.05 -7.35
CA HIS A 157 0.01 14.48 -6.32
C HIS A 157 -1.32 14.00 -6.93
N GLU A 158 -1.84 14.74 -7.90
CA GLU A 158 -3.08 14.49 -8.60
C GLU A 158 -3.05 13.16 -9.37
N VAL A 159 -1.90 12.76 -9.92
CA VAL A 159 -1.73 11.44 -10.56
C VAL A 159 -1.85 10.32 -9.54
N THR A 160 -1.28 10.49 -8.35
CA THR A 160 -1.39 9.50 -7.27
C THR A 160 -2.85 9.40 -6.83
N GLU A 161 -3.52 10.51 -6.52
CA GLU A 161 -4.94 10.54 -6.15
C GLU A 161 -5.84 9.90 -7.21
N LEU A 162 -5.57 10.16 -8.51
CA LEU A 162 -6.30 9.54 -9.60
C LEU A 162 -6.16 8.01 -9.57
N LEU A 163 -4.95 7.48 -9.43
CA LEU A 163 -4.70 6.04 -9.31
C LEU A 163 -5.43 5.42 -8.11
N ILE A 164 -5.39 6.10 -6.95
CA ILE A 164 -6.11 5.64 -5.75
C ILE A 164 -7.61 5.64 -5.98
N SER A 165 -8.15 6.67 -6.64
CA SER A 165 -9.58 6.74 -6.98
C SER A 165 -10.00 5.60 -7.91
N LEU A 166 -9.09 5.14 -8.79
CA LEU A 166 -9.33 4.05 -9.74
C LEU A 166 -9.33 2.67 -9.08
N ILE A 167 -8.60 2.46 -7.99
CA ILE A 167 -8.59 1.19 -7.25
C ILE A 167 -9.58 1.15 -6.08
N SER A 168 -10.13 2.30 -5.68
CA SER A 168 -11.07 2.39 -4.56
C SER A 168 -12.52 2.21 -5.02
N ARG A 169 -13.24 1.28 -4.38
CA ARG A 169 -14.65 0.98 -4.65
C ARG A 169 -15.50 1.14 -3.40
N ASP A 170 -16.80 1.31 -3.62
CA ASP A 170 -17.76 1.23 -2.53
C ASP A 170 -17.63 -0.15 -1.84
N PRO A 171 -17.56 -0.20 -0.50
CA PRO A 171 -17.41 -1.47 0.22
C PRO A 171 -18.60 -2.41 0.04
N ASN A 172 -19.80 -1.87 -0.26
CA ASN A 172 -21.03 -2.62 -0.49
C ASN A 172 -21.31 -2.88 -1.98
N ASP A 173 -20.71 -2.10 -2.89
CA ASP A 173 -20.84 -2.28 -4.34
C ASP A 173 -19.53 -2.03 -5.11
N ARG A 174 -18.87 -3.13 -5.51
CA ARG A 174 -17.58 -3.07 -6.23
C ARG A 174 -17.66 -2.49 -7.65
N HIS A 175 -18.85 -2.27 -8.20
CA HIS A 175 -19.03 -1.59 -9.50
C HIS A 175 -19.04 -0.07 -9.38
N LYS A 176 -19.27 0.47 -8.17
CA LYS A 176 -19.31 1.90 -7.92
C LYS A 176 -17.96 2.40 -7.39
N TYR A 177 -17.48 3.52 -7.94
CA TYR A 177 -16.27 4.15 -7.43
C TYR A 177 -16.52 4.73 -6.04
N TYR A 178 -15.55 4.60 -5.14
CA TYR A 178 -15.69 5.11 -3.77
C TYR A 178 -16.01 6.61 -3.72
N ARG A 179 -15.38 7.41 -4.60
CA ARG A 179 -15.64 8.86 -4.75
C ARG A 179 -17.08 9.22 -5.14
N GLN A 180 -17.88 8.27 -5.60
CA GLN A 180 -19.30 8.46 -5.93
C GLN A 180 -20.22 8.10 -4.75
N SER A 181 -19.66 7.54 -3.68
CA SER A 181 -20.39 7.10 -2.49
C SER A 181 -20.14 7.97 -1.27
N VAL A 182 -19.01 8.67 -1.23
CA VAL A 182 -18.72 9.70 -0.21
C VAL A 182 -19.12 11.08 -0.71
N ASN A 183 -19.73 11.89 0.16
CA ASN A 183 -20.14 13.26 -0.15
C ASN A 183 -19.36 14.29 0.68
N THR A 184 -18.81 13.87 1.82
CA THR A 184 -18.09 14.74 2.76
C THR A 184 -16.76 14.11 3.18
N LEU A 185 -15.84 14.94 3.68
CA LEU A 185 -14.57 14.47 4.26
C LEU A 185 -14.78 13.59 5.49
N ASP A 186 -15.89 13.76 6.22
CA ASP A 186 -16.20 12.93 7.38
C ASP A 186 -16.70 11.54 6.98
N ASP A 187 -17.29 11.38 5.80
CA ASP A 187 -17.65 10.06 5.27
C ASP A 187 -16.40 9.20 5.05
N ILE A 188 -15.29 9.84 4.65
CA ILE A 188 -14.00 9.17 4.42
C ILE A 188 -13.42 8.57 5.70
N LYS A 189 -13.70 9.18 6.85
CA LYS A 189 -13.26 8.67 8.17
C LYS A 189 -14.11 7.52 8.67
N LYS A 190 -15.37 7.43 8.22
CA LYS A 190 -16.36 6.46 8.72
C LYS A 190 -16.43 5.20 7.87
N THR A 191 -16.18 5.32 6.57
CA THR A 191 -16.38 4.24 5.60
C THR A 191 -15.09 3.94 4.90
N HIS A 192 -14.48 2.78 5.13
CA HIS A 192 -13.29 2.38 4.40
C HIS A 192 -13.66 1.83 3.02
N PRO A 193 -12.94 2.20 1.94
CA PRO A 193 -13.19 1.64 0.61
C PRO A 193 -12.81 0.16 0.55
N ALA A 194 -13.46 -0.57 -0.37
CA ALA A 194 -12.90 -1.83 -0.84
C ALA A 194 -11.85 -1.54 -1.93
N TYR A 195 -10.65 -2.10 -1.80
CA TYR A 195 -9.61 -1.95 -2.79
C TYR A 195 -9.61 -3.12 -3.78
N ILE A 196 -9.46 -2.80 -5.07
CA ILE A 196 -9.29 -3.78 -6.14
C ILE A 196 -7.93 -3.59 -6.82
N PRO A 197 -7.32 -4.64 -7.39
CA PRO A 197 -6.11 -4.48 -8.17
C PRO A 197 -6.34 -3.54 -9.37
N LEU A 198 -5.39 -2.65 -9.65
CA LEU A 198 -5.43 -1.83 -10.87
C LEU A 198 -5.44 -2.68 -12.15
N ARG A 199 -4.86 -3.89 -12.09
CA ARG A 199 -4.85 -4.86 -13.20
C ARG A 199 -6.16 -5.65 -13.35
N ASN A 200 -7.19 -5.36 -12.56
CA ASN A 200 -8.44 -6.11 -12.59
C ASN A 200 -9.33 -5.72 -13.79
N VAL A 201 -9.33 -6.55 -14.84
CA VAL A 201 -10.10 -6.30 -16.06
C VAL A 201 -11.62 -6.21 -15.80
N THR A 202 -12.17 -7.03 -14.89
CA THR A 202 -13.60 -7.09 -14.59
C THR A 202 -14.18 -5.75 -14.15
N TYR A 203 -13.44 -5.02 -13.31
CA TYR A 203 -13.88 -3.77 -12.69
C TYR A 203 -13.21 -2.51 -13.25
N MET A 204 -12.15 -2.64 -14.06
CA MET A 204 -11.44 -1.51 -14.67
C MET A 204 -11.84 -1.25 -16.11
N ALA A 205 -12.22 -2.27 -16.88
CA ALA A 205 -12.71 -2.06 -18.23
C ALA A 205 -14.16 -1.57 -18.21
N THR A 206 -14.39 -0.38 -18.74
CA THR A 206 -15.69 0.33 -18.72
C THR A 206 -16.64 -0.12 -19.84
N ASN A 207 -16.14 -0.87 -20.83
CA ASN A 207 -16.95 -1.38 -21.94
C ASN A 207 -16.58 -2.83 -22.26
N THR A 208 -17.50 -3.53 -22.91
CA THR A 208 -17.35 -4.95 -23.27
C THR A 208 -16.14 -5.22 -24.15
N THR A 209 -15.84 -4.32 -25.09
CA THR A 209 -14.70 -4.45 -26.00
C THR A 209 -13.38 -4.47 -25.22
N ASN A 210 -13.19 -3.54 -24.28
CA ASN A 210 -12.00 -3.49 -23.42
C ASN A 210 -11.93 -4.69 -22.46
N LYS A 211 -13.08 -5.23 -22.02
CA LYS A 211 -13.13 -6.44 -21.18
C LYS A 211 -12.67 -7.69 -21.93
N LEU A 212 -13.02 -7.81 -23.21
CA LEU A 212 -12.74 -9.00 -24.02
C LEU A 212 -11.39 -8.92 -24.73
N ALA A 213 -11.03 -7.76 -25.27
CA ALA A 213 -9.89 -7.61 -26.15
C ALA A 213 -8.68 -6.88 -25.55
N GLY A 214 -8.85 -6.23 -24.40
CA GLY A 214 -7.77 -5.53 -23.70
C GLY A 214 -7.17 -4.36 -24.49
N SER A 215 -5.92 -4.00 -24.18
CA SER A 215 -5.23 -2.81 -24.73
C SER A 215 -4.79 -2.96 -26.19
N TYR A 216 -4.74 -4.19 -26.72
CA TYR A 216 -4.21 -4.48 -28.06
C TYR A 216 -5.31 -4.74 -29.11
N PHE A 217 -6.58 -4.43 -28.81
CA PHE A 217 -7.69 -4.66 -29.73
C PHE A 217 -7.46 -4.03 -31.11
N GLY A 218 -6.90 -2.82 -31.17
CA GLY A 218 -6.63 -2.12 -32.44
C GLY A 218 -5.61 -2.85 -33.30
N GLU A 219 -4.49 -3.28 -32.72
CA GLU A 219 -3.46 -4.07 -33.41
C GLU A 219 -3.99 -5.44 -33.83
N GLY A 220 -4.76 -6.09 -32.94
CA GLY A 220 -5.43 -7.35 -33.24
C GLY A 220 -6.44 -7.24 -34.38
N LEU A 221 -7.21 -6.14 -34.44
CA LEU A 221 -8.18 -5.88 -35.51
C LEU A 221 -7.48 -5.65 -36.85
N VAL A 222 -6.43 -4.84 -36.88
CA VAL A 222 -5.62 -4.62 -38.10
C VAL A 222 -4.98 -5.93 -38.55
N SER A 223 -4.39 -6.69 -37.64
CA SER A 223 -3.81 -8.01 -37.95
C SER A 223 -4.86 -8.97 -38.51
N ALA A 224 -6.07 -8.99 -37.95
CA ALA A 224 -7.15 -9.86 -38.42
C ALA A 224 -7.69 -9.43 -39.80
N LEU A 225 -7.62 -8.15 -40.14
CA LEU A 225 -7.98 -7.63 -41.47
C LEU A 225 -6.91 -7.92 -42.52
N VAL A 226 -5.63 -7.79 -42.14
CA VAL A 226 -4.48 -8.04 -43.04
C VAL A 226 -4.25 -9.54 -43.25
N SER A 227 -4.46 -10.34 -42.20
CA SER A 227 -4.24 -11.79 -42.18
C SER A 227 -5.48 -12.53 -41.65
N PRO A 228 -6.57 -12.62 -42.42
CA PRO A 228 -7.80 -13.27 -41.98
C PRO A 228 -7.61 -14.78 -41.81
N SER A 229 -8.26 -15.36 -40.80
CA SER A 229 -8.30 -16.81 -40.62
C SER A 229 -9.17 -17.47 -41.70
N SER A 230 -8.70 -18.59 -42.24
CA SER A 230 -9.42 -19.35 -43.27
C SER A 230 -10.35 -20.42 -42.70
N ARG A 231 -10.26 -20.70 -41.40
CA ARG A 231 -11.09 -21.66 -40.67
C ARG A 231 -11.25 -21.21 -39.21
N THR A 232 -12.42 -21.46 -38.65
CA THR A 232 -12.67 -21.30 -37.22
C THR A 232 -11.93 -22.38 -36.44
N GLU A 233 -11.20 -21.99 -35.39
CA GLU A 233 -10.55 -22.96 -34.52
C GLU A 233 -11.53 -23.50 -33.46
N LYS A 234 -11.30 -24.73 -32.98
CA LYS A 234 -12.18 -25.36 -31.97
C LYS A 234 -12.31 -24.53 -30.69
N ILE A 235 -11.28 -23.76 -30.33
CA ILE A 235 -11.32 -22.87 -29.17
C ILE A 235 -12.24 -21.67 -29.42
N GLU A 236 -12.28 -21.14 -30.65
CA GLU A 236 -13.20 -20.07 -31.03
C GLU A 236 -14.65 -20.55 -31.02
N ASP A 237 -14.92 -21.80 -31.43
CA ASP A 237 -16.25 -22.40 -31.34
C ASP A 237 -16.74 -22.57 -29.88
N LEU A 238 -15.82 -22.85 -28.95
CA LEU A 238 -16.14 -22.94 -27.53
C LEU A 238 -16.42 -21.56 -26.90
N LEU A 239 -15.74 -20.51 -27.37
CA LEU A 239 -15.91 -19.13 -26.88
C LEU A 239 -17.15 -18.42 -27.45
N ARG A 240 -17.77 -18.98 -28.50
CA ARG A 240 -19.01 -18.45 -29.12
C ARG A 240 -20.29 -18.96 -28.47
N LYS A 241 -20.21 -19.90 -27.52
CA LYS A 241 -21.35 -20.45 -26.77
C LYS A 241 -21.50 -19.79 -25.41
#